data_AF-A0A6A4BED5-F1
#
_entry.id   AF-A0A6A4BED5-F1
#
_cell.length_a   1.000
_cell.length_b   1.000
_cell.length_c   1.000
_cell.angle_alpha   90.00
_cell.angle_beta   90.00
_cell.angle_gamma   90.00
#
_symmetry.space_group_name_H-M   'P 1'
#
loop_
_entity.id
_entity.type
_entity.pdbx_description
1 polymer ?
#
loop_
_entity_poly.entity_id
_entity_poly.type
_entity_poly.pdbx_seq_one_letter_code
_entity_poly.pdbx_strand_id
1 'polypeptide(L)'
;MTEFDAAYAVPNPLSWSGTRADVRELMLGGLSFWVAVETVGKAQVLHNKFSLLALIRMLGSAIYWEALDSTPWMRYVPLNYYKAAFDRIQEASLTRPPEHWDPLPIRSAANDDDFMAYDP
;
A
#
# COMPACT_ATOMS: atom_id res chain seq x y z
N MET A 1 -5.25 1.38 16.13
CA MET A 1 -6.29 1.66 15.14
C MET A 1 -6.93 0.34 14.74
N THR A 2 -8.26 0.24 14.65
CA THR A 2 -8.89 -0.98 14.13
C THR A 2 -8.97 -0.94 12.60
N GLU A 3 -9.20 -2.08 11.96
CA GLU A 3 -9.43 -2.13 10.51
C GLU A 3 -10.70 -1.36 10.11
N PHE A 4 -11.74 -1.39 10.95
CA PHE A 4 -12.97 -0.65 10.69
C PHE A 4 -12.72 0.86 10.69
N ASP A 5 -11.98 1.37 11.67
CA ASP A 5 -11.61 2.80 11.74
C ASP A 5 -10.76 3.21 10.53
N ALA A 6 -9.78 2.37 10.15
CA ALA A 6 -8.92 2.62 9.00
C ALA A 6 -9.71 2.60 7.68
N ALA A 7 -10.62 1.64 7.52
CA ALA A 7 -11.48 1.55 6.34
C ALA A 7 -12.42 2.76 6.20
N TYR A 8 -12.96 3.25 7.33
CA TYR A 8 -13.80 4.45 7.34
C TYR A 8 -13.03 5.73 7.00
N ALA A 9 -11.72 5.75 7.26
CA ALA A 9 -10.85 6.90 6.95
C ALA A 9 -10.35 6.93 5.50
N VAL A 10 -10.72 5.96 4.66
CA VAL A 10 -10.42 5.98 3.21
C VAL A 10 -11.31 7.01 2.51
N PRO A 11 -10.74 7.99 1.76
CA PRO A 11 -11.53 9.00 1.06
C PRO A 11 -12.37 8.41 -0.08
N ASN A 12 -13.62 8.86 -0.22
CA ASN A 12 -14.41 8.58 -1.42
C ASN A 12 -13.75 9.20 -2.67
N PRO A 13 -13.80 8.56 -3.85
CA PRO A 13 -14.52 7.32 -4.18
C PRO A 13 -13.73 6.02 -3.93
N LEU A 14 -12.61 6.10 -3.21
CA LEU A 14 -11.77 4.94 -2.94
C LEU A 14 -12.41 4.05 -1.86
N SER A 15 -12.02 2.79 -1.83
CA SER A 15 -12.48 1.82 -0.85
C SER A 15 -11.31 1.14 -0.17
N TRP A 16 -11.52 0.62 1.03
CA TRP A 16 -10.51 -0.16 1.74
C TRP A 16 -9.98 -1.33 0.90
N SER A 17 -10.87 -2.10 0.26
CA SER A 17 -10.47 -3.24 -0.58
C SER A 17 -9.74 -2.83 -1.86
N GLY A 18 -9.97 -1.63 -2.38
CA GLY A 18 -9.22 -1.06 -3.50
C GLY A 18 -7.96 -0.30 -3.09
N THR A 19 -7.72 -0.13 -1.79
CA THR A 19 -6.52 0.54 -1.28
C THR A 19 -5.36 -0.43 -1.25
N ARG A 20 -4.22 -0.04 -1.84
CA ARG A 20 -3.01 -0.87 -1.90
C ARG A 20 -2.57 -1.34 -0.51
N ALA A 21 -2.14 -2.59 -0.41
CA ALA A 21 -1.84 -3.24 0.86
C ALA A 21 -0.77 -2.51 1.71
N ASP A 22 0.23 -1.88 1.10
CA ASP A 22 1.25 -1.10 1.83
C ASP A 22 0.66 0.16 2.49
N VAL A 23 -0.26 0.86 1.81
CA VAL A 23 -1.03 1.98 2.37
C VAL A 23 -1.90 1.51 3.53
N ARG A 24 -2.60 0.37 3.37
CA ARG A 24 -3.45 -0.20 4.43
C ARG A 24 -2.68 -0.55 5.70
N GLU A 25 -1.51 -1.17 5.59
CA GLU A 25 -0.70 -1.49 6.77
C GLU A 25 -0.20 -0.23 7.49
N LEU A 26 0.16 0.83 6.75
CA LEU A 26 0.51 2.11 7.37
C LEU A 26 -0.70 2.77 8.06
N MET A 27 -1.89 2.68 7.47
CA MET A 27 -3.12 3.16 8.12
C MET A 27 -3.43 2.36 9.38
N LEU A 28 -3.29 1.04 9.37
CA LEU A 28 -3.40 0.22 10.58
C LEU A 28 -2.35 0.59 11.64
N GLY A 29 -1.18 1.06 11.20
CA GLY A 29 -0.14 1.67 12.02
C GLY A 29 -0.46 3.08 12.55
N GLY A 30 -1.60 3.67 12.17
CA GLY A 30 -2.11 4.94 12.66
C GLY A 30 -1.89 6.15 11.74
N LEU A 31 -1.40 5.95 10.51
CA LEU A 31 -1.25 7.04 9.54
C LEU A 31 -2.62 7.37 8.91
N SER A 32 -2.87 8.64 8.60
CA SER A 32 -4.00 9.01 7.75
C SER A 32 -3.75 8.56 6.31
N PHE A 33 -4.83 8.37 5.53
CA PHE A 33 -4.75 7.83 4.17
C PHE A 33 -3.71 8.55 3.28
N TRP A 34 -3.79 9.88 3.16
CA TRP A 34 -2.88 10.64 2.30
C TRP A 34 -1.44 10.64 2.82
N VAL A 35 -1.25 10.67 4.15
CA VAL A 35 0.08 10.55 4.74
C VAL A 35 0.68 9.16 4.48
N ALA A 36 -0.13 8.10 4.52
CA ALA A 36 0.30 6.75 4.16
C ALA A 36 0.69 6.66 2.67
N VAL A 37 -0.13 7.19 1.75
CA VAL A 37 0.15 7.25 0.31
C VAL A 37 1.47 7.98 0.02
N GLU A 38 1.66 9.18 0.60
CA GLU A 38 2.89 9.94 0.47
C GLU A 38 4.10 9.19 1.06
N THR A 39 3.90 8.45 2.15
CA THR A 39 4.96 7.68 2.81
C THR A 39 5.42 6.53 1.93
N VAL A 40 4.50 5.74 1.34
CA VAL A 40 4.88 4.63 0.43
C VAL A 40 5.43 5.12 -0.90
N GLY A 41 5.11 6.35 -1.32
CA GLY A 41 5.67 6.98 -2.51
C GLY A 41 7.13 7.43 -2.39
N LYS A 42 7.72 7.42 -1.19
CA LYS A 42 9.11 7.86 -0.95
C LYS A 42 10.10 6.71 -1.07
N ALA A 43 11.32 7.02 -1.53
CA ALA A 43 12.43 6.09 -1.52
C ALA A 43 13.01 5.96 -0.10
N GLN A 44 12.38 5.13 0.74
CA GLN A 44 12.77 4.92 2.13
C GLN A 44 12.58 3.47 2.59
N VAL A 45 13.11 3.13 3.77
CA VAL A 45 12.93 1.82 4.40
C VAL A 45 11.52 1.72 5.01
N LEU A 46 10.68 0.81 4.50
CA LEU A 46 9.35 0.51 5.06
C LEU A 46 9.15 -0.96 5.47
N HIS A 47 10.04 -1.87 5.07
CA HIS A 47 9.85 -3.30 5.32
C HIS A 47 9.78 -3.66 6.82
N ASN A 48 10.32 -2.83 7.70
CA ASN A 48 10.24 -2.96 9.16
C ASN A 48 8.93 -2.45 9.77
N LYS A 49 8.04 -1.84 8.97
CA LYS A 49 6.72 -1.37 9.40
C LYS A 49 5.61 -2.39 9.15
N PHE A 50 5.89 -3.42 8.36
CA PHE A 50 4.90 -4.42 7.95
C PHE A 50 5.08 -5.71 8.74
N SER A 51 3.97 -6.42 8.98
CA SER A 51 4.07 -7.79 9.45
C SER A 51 4.78 -8.65 8.39
N LEU A 52 5.51 -9.70 8.82
CA LEU A 52 6.21 -10.58 7.89
C LEU A 52 5.29 -11.14 6.81
N LEU A 53 4.10 -11.60 7.21
CA LEU A 53 3.11 -12.15 6.28
C LEU A 53 2.61 -11.11 5.29
N ALA A 54 2.34 -9.88 5.75
CA ALA A 54 1.93 -8.79 4.87
C ALA A 54 3.04 -8.44 3.86
N LEU A 55 4.28 -8.29 4.32
CA LEU A 55 5.43 -8.02 3.46
C LEU A 55 5.60 -9.08 2.36
N ILE A 56 5.56 -10.37 2.71
CA ILE A 56 5.67 -11.45 1.74
C ILE A 56 4.52 -11.42 0.72
N ARG A 57 3.28 -11.13 1.14
CA ARG A 57 2.14 -11.00 0.24
C ARG A 57 2.26 -9.79 -0.70
N MET A 58 2.72 -8.66 -0.19
CA MET A 58 2.94 -7.44 -0.98
C MET A 58 4.01 -7.64 -2.04
N LEU A 59 5.17 -8.19 -1.66
CA LEU A 59 6.23 -8.51 -2.61
C LEU A 59 5.74 -9.52 -3.65
N GLY A 60 4.96 -10.51 -3.23
CA GLY A 60 4.41 -11.50 -4.15
C GLY A 60 3.45 -10.88 -5.16
N SER A 61 2.56 -10.00 -4.72
CA SER A 61 1.68 -9.23 -5.60
C SER A 61 2.49 -8.37 -6.59
N ALA A 62 3.46 -7.60 -6.11
CA ALA A 62 4.26 -6.74 -6.97
C ALA A 62 5.15 -7.52 -7.97
N ILE A 63 5.68 -8.69 -7.59
CA ILE A 63 6.37 -9.59 -8.53
C ILE A 63 5.39 -10.07 -9.62
N TYR A 64 4.23 -10.57 -9.21
CA TYR A 64 3.23 -11.15 -10.13
C TYR A 64 2.72 -10.12 -11.15
N TRP A 65 2.54 -8.87 -10.72
CA TRP A 65 2.07 -7.76 -11.55
C TRP A 65 3.20 -6.91 -12.16
N GLU A 66 4.45 -7.39 -12.14
CA GLU A 66 5.62 -6.71 -12.72
C GLU A 66 5.81 -5.25 -12.24
N ALA A 67 5.48 -4.98 -10.97
CA ALA A 67 5.37 -3.65 -10.39
C ALA A 67 6.43 -3.35 -9.31
N LEU A 68 7.55 -4.10 -9.29
CA LEU A 68 8.63 -3.85 -8.34
C LEU A 68 9.26 -2.47 -8.51
N ASP A 69 9.49 -2.05 -9.76
CA ASP A 69 10.15 -0.77 -10.07
C ASP A 69 9.24 0.44 -9.81
N SER A 70 7.92 0.24 -9.76
CA SER A 70 6.95 1.30 -9.51
C SER A 70 6.77 1.63 -8.02
N THR A 71 7.48 0.91 -7.13
CA THR A 71 7.33 1.05 -5.67
C THR A 71 8.65 1.40 -5.00
N PRO A 72 8.93 2.70 -4.76
CA PRO A 72 10.26 3.18 -4.36
C PRO A 72 10.84 2.54 -3.10
N TRP A 73 10.03 2.16 -2.11
CA TRP A 73 10.50 1.54 -0.87
C TRP A 73 10.98 0.08 -1.04
N MET A 74 10.54 -0.61 -2.10
CA MET A 74 10.86 -2.02 -2.31
C MET A 74 12.37 -2.25 -2.54
N ARG A 75 13.06 -1.31 -3.18
CA ARG A 75 14.53 -1.40 -3.37
C ARG A 75 15.34 -1.55 -2.06
N TYR A 76 14.74 -1.22 -0.92
CA TYR A 76 15.36 -1.32 0.41
C TYR A 76 14.98 -2.61 1.15
N VAL A 77 14.29 -3.54 0.50
CA VAL A 77 13.90 -4.83 1.08
C VAL A 77 15.04 -5.84 0.91
N PRO A 78 15.47 -6.53 1.98
CA PRO A 78 16.46 -7.61 1.87
C PRO A 78 16.03 -8.76 0.93
N LEU A 79 17.00 -9.32 0.19
CA LEU A 79 16.74 -10.32 -0.86
C LEU A 79 16.01 -11.58 -0.38
N ASN A 80 16.21 -11.99 0.88
CA ASN A 80 15.57 -13.16 1.46
C ASN A 80 14.03 -13.05 1.49
N TYR A 81 13.47 -11.85 1.61
CA TYR A 81 12.01 -11.65 1.55
C TYR A 81 11.46 -11.87 0.14
N TYR A 82 12.20 -11.48 -0.90
CA TYR A 82 11.81 -11.75 -2.29
C TYR A 82 11.82 -13.23 -2.60
N LYS A 83 12.83 -13.96 -2.14
CA LYS A 83 12.87 -15.42 -2.28
C LYS A 83 11.64 -16.08 -1.65
N ALA A 84 11.32 -15.71 -0.41
CA ALA A 84 10.14 -16.23 0.28
C ALA A 84 8.82 -15.85 -0.42
N ALA A 85 8.73 -14.66 -1.00
CA ALA A 85 7.57 -14.24 -1.79
C ALA A 85 7.42 -15.04 -3.09
N PHE A 86 8.54 -15.29 -3.79
CA PHE A 86 8.56 -16.10 -5.01
C PHE A 86 8.18 -17.55 -4.73
N ASP A 87 8.80 -18.17 -3.72
CA ASP A 87 8.50 -19.55 -3.31
C ASP A 87 7.00 -19.70 -2.98
N ARG A 88 6.43 -18.71 -2.27
CA ARG A 88 4.98 -18.68 -1.97
C ARG A 88 4.10 -18.61 -3.22
N ILE A 89 4.47 -17.81 -4.24
CA ILE A 89 3.72 -17.74 -5.50
C ILE A 89 3.74 -19.10 -6.21
N GLN A 90 4.91 -19.75 -6.25
CA GLN A 90 5.10 -21.04 -6.91
C GLN A 90 4.31 -22.15 -6.20
N GLU A 91 4.41 -22.23 -4.87
CA GLU A 91 3.68 -23.21 -4.06
C GLU A 91 2.17 -23.07 -4.16
N ALA A 92 1.68 -21.83 -4.22
CA ALA A 92 0.25 -21.57 -4.16
C ALA A 92 -0.54 -22.13 -5.35
N SER A 93 0.11 -22.60 -6.42
CA SER A 93 -0.56 -23.10 -7.65
C SER A 93 -1.74 -22.20 -8.01
N LEU A 94 -1.48 -20.87 -7.94
CA LEU A 94 -2.47 -19.85 -7.59
C LEU A 94 -3.83 -20.12 -8.25
N THR A 95 -4.78 -20.65 -7.48
CA THR A 95 -6.16 -20.85 -7.95
C THR A 95 -6.84 -19.51 -8.27
N ARG A 96 -6.27 -18.42 -7.71
CA ARG A 96 -6.63 -17.04 -7.98
C ARG A 96 -5.37 -16.16 -7.96
N PRO A 97 -5.25 -15.17 -8.86
CA PRO A 97 -4.20 -14.16 -8.78
C PRO A 97 -4.14 -13.47 -7.40
N PRO A 98 -2.95 -13.03 -6.95
CA PRO A 98 -2.84 -12.19 -5.76
C PRO A 98 -3.59 -10.87 -5.97
N GLU A 99 -3.79 -10.12 -4.88
CA GLU A 99 -4.31 -8.75 -4.96
C GLU A 99 -3.54 -7.92 -6.01
N HIS A 100 -4.23 -7.05 -6.73
CA HIS A 100 -3.61 -6.23 -7.77
C HIS A 100 -2.66 -5.19 -7.15
N TRP A 101 -1.53 -4.94 -7.81
CA TRP A 101 -0.55 -3.94 -7.35
C TRP A 101 -0.68 -2.64 -8.15
N ASP A 102 -1.82 -1.96 -7.96
CA ASP A 102 -2.15 -0.73 -8.69
C ASP A 102 -1.19 0.44 -8.41
N PRO A 103 -1.09 1.41 -9.35
CA PRO A 103 -0.46 2.69 -9.08
C PRO A 103 -1.08 3.38 -7.87
N LEU A 104 -0.27 4.20 -7.18
CA LEU A 104 -0.77 4.99 -6.05
C LEU A 104 -1.84 5.98 -6.51
N PRO A 105 -2.87 6.22 -5.68
CA PRO A 105 -3.86 7.25 -5.96
C PRO A 105 -3.19 8.61 -6.01
N ILE A 106 -3.59 9.42 -6.99
CA ILE A 106 -3.14 10.80 -7.13
C ILE A 106 -4.11 11.68 -6.35
N ARG A 107 -3.57 12.55 -5.48
CA ARG A 107 -4.38 13.55 -4.79
C ARG A 107 -4.83 14.60 -5.80
N SER A 108 -6.12 14.61 -6.15
CA SER A 108 -6.71 15.64 -6.99
C SER A 108 -6.70 16.98 -6.24
N ALA A 109 -6.19 18.03 -6.88
CA ALA A 109 -6.16 19.39 -6.30
C ALA A 109 -7.54 19.96 -5.95
N ALA A 110 -8.62 19.44 -6.57
CA ALA A 110 -9.99 19.90 -6.38
C ALA A 110 -10.56 19.70 -4.96
N ASN A 111 -9.90 18.92 -4.10
CA ASN A 111 -10.34 18.69 -2.72
C ASN A 111 -9.67 19.63 -1.70
N ASP A 112 -8.68 20.44 -2.13
CA ASP A 112 -7.98 21.37 -1.23
C ASP A 112 -8.65 22.76 -1.18
N ASP A 113 -9.59 23.06 -2.08
CA ASP A 113 -10.30 24.36 -2.14
C ASP A 113 -11.45 24.49 -1.13
N ASP A 114 -11.91 23.40 -0.52
CA ASP A 114 -13.07 23.41 0.40
C ASP A 114 -12.72 23.93 1.82
N PHE A 115 -11.44 24.26 2.08
CA PHE A 115 -10.97 24.75 3.38
C PHE A 115 -10.61 26.23 3.41
N MET A 116 -10.72 26.96 2.29
CA MET A 116 -10.31 28.37 2.19
C MET A 116 -11.47 29.36 2.00
N ALA A 117 -12.73 28.92 2.06
CA ALA A 117 -13.88 29.81 2.08
C ALA A 117 -14.25 30.21 3.53
N TYR A 118 -13.37 30.96 4.20
CA TYR A 118 -13.75 31.81 5.33
C TYR A 118 -13.29 33.23 5.02
N ASP A 119 -14.23 34.07 4.58
CA ASP A 119 -14.05 35.52 4.49
C ASP A 119 -14.86 36.14 5.66
N PRO A 120 -14.24 36.96 6.54
CA PRO A 120 -14.80 37.43 7.81
C PRO A 120 -15.97 38.41 7.73
#